data_AF-A0AB39JTQ8-F1
#
_entry.id   AF-A0AB39JTQ8-F1
#
_cell.length_a   1.000
_cell.length_b   1.000
_cell.length_c   1.000
_cell.angle_alpha   90.00
_cell.angle_beta   90.00
_cell.angle_gamma   90.00
#
_symmetry.space_group_name_H-M   'P 1'
#
loop_
_entity.id
_entity.type
_entity.pdbx_description
1 polymer ?
#
loop_
_entity_poly.entity_id
_entity_poly.type
_entity_poly.pdbx_seq_one_letter_code
_entity_poly.pdbx_strand_id
1 'polypeptide(L)'
;MDELFRFDKEVVSMCRKMAYLILLSLAFSGVQAQAQVGLRIETLYRCGEWDAGASQQWCLQVRGMSAATPTLMFNGTVIPAASITRQGRTLQVGIDTRQNESGPIWLSDGKQFSNSVWLTVRGSHVLATDPNQQVSKTDGLVTSLELLNIIIREHVEGLPEAQHLADKFGMRIVGAIAPLNVYQMRISPRSLDERDALVSQLAKAPGVEAVVVEEGDLVRDQSDPDSNVIAPPDVDGGKANNDREAIRYYRQNVPMLVSAPGARPLRIGVVERGVDFDAEDFIDYLGPCQPQRTCVYARDTNNLKLHGSIVTGILAARWNHGGNAGFLRGLDQAGNGFHIIVDRDSNGGIPAKIAASVNMVEDGVRVLNWSWGVHRLGTMSIGGDAVISNVRSPAAFNGYATLLQRFFAWLQKHHPDVIVINSAGNSFSAIDIPGTRLPSSLHSSQLLVVGAHQRSGVSVKVSDAAYAQLRRSSNVGRRVDITAAACARVPLTSVRHDPPGLCGTSYATALVTGAVAAMISVNPVLKPEQIRRLLRQSALPLARQQWPGVTAIDFTLPLQPGERSDQTDPGIGQFARLNMYQALKLAVKSRDNPSAVRGQGVTLEPR
;
A
#
# COMPACT_ATOMS: atom_id res chain seq x y z
N MET A 1 -12.38 86.45 19.39
CA MET A 1 -11.10 85.75 19.64
C MET A 1 -11.27 84.30 20.12
N ASP A 2 -12.50 83.81 20.35
CA ASP A 2 -12.74 82.42 20.82
C ASP A 2 -13.01 81.38 19.71
N GLU A 3 -13.21 81.78 18.45
CA GLU A 3 -13.42 80.82 17.35
C GLU A 3 -12.12 80.32 16.72
N LEU A 4 -11.01 81.07 16.80
CA LEU A 4 -9.71 80.62 16.27
C LEU A 4 -9.07 79.52 17.14
N PHE A 5 -9.30 79.51 18.46
CA PHE A 5 -8.71 78.49 19.35
C PHE A 5 -9.42 77.13 19.32
N ARG A 6 -10.66 77.07 18.80
CA ARG A 6 -11.42 75.82 18.72
C ARG A 6 -11.03 74.99 17.49
N PHE A 7 -10.70 75.66 16.38
CA PHE A 7 -10.26 75.02 15.15
C PHE A 7 -8.92 74.28 15.32
N ASP A 8 -7.96 74.87 16.06
CA ASP A 8 -6.65 74.24 16.26
C ASP A 8 -6.71 72.96 17.11
N LYS A 9 -7.60 72.89 18.10
CA LYS A 9 -7.72 71.68 18.95
C LYS A 9 -8.37 70.50 18.23
N GLU A 10 -9.34 70.75 17.35
CA GLU A 10 -9.95 69.68 16.56
C GLU A 10 -9.02 69.16 15.46
N VAL A 11 -8.27 70.04 14.79
CA VAL A 11 -7.29 69.63 13.77
C VAL A 11 -6.15 68.83 14.40
N VAL A 12 -5.61 69.24 15.57
CA VAL A 12 -4.56 68.50 16.27
C VAL A 12 -5.07 67.15 16.80
N SER A 13 -6.31 67.07 17.28
CA SER A 13 -6.95 65.81 17.70
C SER A 13 -7.18 64.87 16.53
N MET A 14 -7.60 65.40 15.38
CA MET A 14 -7.82 64.64 14.15
C MET A 14 -6.50 64.14 13.58
N CYS A 15 -5.45 64.96 13.52
CA CYS A 15 -4.11 64.55 13.10
C CYS A 15 -3.48 63.52 14.04
N ARG A 16 -3.70 63.60 15.36
CA ARG A 16 -3.27 62.57 16.31
C ARG A 16 -4.02 61.25 16.12
N LYS A 17 -5.35 61.28 15.91
CA LYS A 17 -6.14 60.08 15.62
C LYS A 17 -5.75 59.45 14.28
N MET A 18 -5.48 60.26 13.26
CA MET A 18 -5.01 59.79 11.95
C MET A 18 -3.59 59.21 12.04
N ALA A 19 -2.69 59.83 12.79
CA ALA A 19 -1.35 59.29 13.04
C ALA A 19 -1.42 57.96 13.82
N TYR A 20 -2.30 57.84 14.82
CA TYR A 20 -2.54 56.57 15.53
C TYR A 20 -3.16 55.50 14.63
N LEU A 21 -4.08 55.85 13.73
CA LEU A 21 -4.64 54.93 12.74
C LEU A 21 -3.61 54.50 11.70
N ILE A 22 -2.72 55.39 11.27
CA ILE A 22 -1.62 55.09 10.33
C ILE A 22 -0.54 54.23 11.02
N LEU A 23 -0.21 54.49 12.28
CA LEU A 23 0.69 53.65 13.07
C LEU A 23 0.07 52.28 13.40
N LEU A 24 -1.23 52.18 13.68
CA LEU A 24 -1.91 50.88 13.85
C LEU A 24 -1.98 50.11 12.54
N SER A 25 -2.25 50.77 11.41
CA SER A 25 -2.30 50.09 10.10
C SER A 25 -0.91 49.68 9.60
N LEU A 26 0.15 50.44 9.89
CA LEU A 26 1.54 50.03 9.63
C LEU A 26 2.00 48.91 10.57
N ALA A 27 1.52 48.86 11.82
CA ALA A 27 1.78 47.75 12.75
C ALA A 27 1.06 46.45 12.35
N PHE A 28 -0.10 46.54 11.68
CA PHE A 28 -0.81 45.38 11.11
C PHE A 28 -0.39 45.03 9.67
N SER A 29 0.43 45.86 9.02
CA SER A 29 1.04 45.56 7.72
C SER A 29 2.33 44.73 7.84
N GLY A 30 2.81 44.52 9.06
CA GLY A 30 3.99 43.72 9.37
C GLY A 30 3.69 42.23 9.28
N VAL A 31 4.08 41.64 8.14
CA VAL A 31 4.20 40.20 7.92
C VAL A 31 2.86 39.46 7.96
N GLN A 32 2.12 39.50 6.84
CA GLN A 32 1.44 38.26 6.44
C GLN A 32 2.53 37.21 6.29
N ALA A 33 2.74 36.41 7.34
CA ALA A 33 3.56 35.22 7.26
C ALA A 33 2.84 34.30 6.27
N GLN A 34 3.18 34.42 5.00
CA GLN A 34 2.82 33.45 4.00
C GLN A 34 3.31 32.12 4.56
N ALA A 35 2.37 31.26 4.96
CA ALA A 35 2.69 29.95 5.51
C ALA A 35 3.66 29.29 4.52
N GLN A 36 4.90 29.10 4.95
CA GLN A 36 5.96 28.65 4.07
C GLN A 36 5.55 27.27 3.56
N VAL A 37 5.30 27.16 2.24
CA VAL A 37 4.91 25.90 1.62
C VAL A 37 5.96 24.85 1.96
N GLY A 38 5.55 23.75 2.59
CA GLY A 38 6.48 22.71 3.02
C GLY A 38 7.22 22.08 1.84
N LEU A 39 8.52 21.84 2.03
CA LEU A 39 9.34 21.07 1.09
C LEU A 39 8.82 19.63 0.99
N ARG A 40 8.38 19.16 -0.18
CA ARG A 40 7.83 17.80 -0.36
C ARG A 40 8.25 17.18 -1.69
N ILE A 41 8.60 15.91 -1.68
CA ILE A 41 8.79 15.10 -2.89
C ILE A 41 7.44 14.49 -3.24
N GLU A 42 6.75 15.08 -4.23
CA GLU A 42 5.43 14.67 -4.70
C GLU A 42 5.51 13.50 -5.67
N THR A 43 6.57 13.45 -6.49
CA THR A 43 6.82 12.34 -7.40
C THR A 43 8.28 11.93 -7.42
N LEU A 44 8.50 10.65 -7.70
CA LEU A 44 9.80 10.04 -7.98
C LEU A 44 9.56 8.97 -9.04
N TYR A 45 10.09 9.17 -10.25
CA TYR A 45 9.92 8.24 -11.37
C TYR A 45 11.21 8.15 -12.19
N ARG A 46 11.37 7.04 -12.90
CA ARG A 46 12.43 6.91 -13.91
C ARG A 46 12.10 7.81 -15.09
N CYS A 47 13.08 8.54 -15.59
CA CYS A 47 12.93 9.40 -16.75
C CYS A 47 14.06 9.17 -17.74
N GLY A 48 13.86 9.59 -18.99
CA GLY A 48 14.76 9.26 -20.10
C GLY A 48 14.32 8.01 -20.85
N GLU A 49 15.16 7.55 -21.78
CA GLU A 49 14.89 6.32 -22.53
C GLU A 49 15.07 5.09 -21.64
N TRP A 50 14.30 4.04 -21.94
CA TRP A 50 14.49 2.76 -21.28
C TRP A 50 15.84 2.18 -21.71
N ASP A 51 16.67 1.87 -20.72
CA ASP A 51 17.94 1.18 -20.90
C ASP A 51 17.98 -0.01 -19.94
N ALA A 52 18.42 -1.16 -20.43
CA ALA A 52 18.71 -2.33 -19.62
C ALA A 52 20.05 -2.20 -18.84
N GLY A 53 20.79 -1.12 -19.08
CA GLY A 53 22.09 -0.83 -18.52
C GLY A 53 22.13 -0.40 -17.05
N ALA A 54 23.33 0.00 -16.63
CA ALA A 54 23.71 0.21 -15.24
C ALA A 54 23.48 1.62 -14.68
N SER A 55 23.06 2.58 -15.52
CA SER A 55 22.79 3.96 -15.08
C SER A 55 21.31 4.26 -15.23
N GLN A 56 20.69 4.72 -14.15
CA GLN A 56 19.28 5.07 -14.15
C GLN A 56 19.11 6.56 -13.90
N GLN A 57 18.33 7.20 -14.74
CA GLN A 57 17.94 8.60 -14.60
C GLN A 57 16.61 8.67 -13.84
N TRP A 58 16.59 9.51 -12.80
CA TRP A 58 15.44 9.71 -11.93
C TRP A 58 15.01 11.16 -11.96
N CYS A 59 13.70 11.37 -12.02
CA CYS A 59 13.09 12.68 -11.97
C CYS A 59 12.22 12.79 -10.71
N LEU A 60 12.45 13.86 -9.95
CA LEU A 60 11.71 14.20 -8.74
C LEU A 60 10.93 15.48 -9.00
N GLN A 61 9.60 15.47 -8.79
CA GLN A 61 8.86 16.72 -8.67
C GLN A 61 8.75 17.10 -7.21
N VAL A 62 9.13 18.35 -6.93
CA VAL A 62 9.27 18.84 -5.56
C VAL A 62 8.46 20.12 -5.36
N ARG A 63 7.66 20.14 -4.29
CA ARG A 63 6.96 21.32 -3.78
C ARG A 63 7.81 22.05 -2.75
N GLY A 64 7.66 23.37 -2.64
CA GLY A 64 8.27 24.15 -1.56
C GLY A 64 9.77 24.42 -1.71
N MET A 65 10.39 24.09 -2.86
CA MET A 65 11.79 24.45 -3.12
C MET A 65 11.98 25.96 -3.25
N SER A 66 13.02 26.47 -2.60
CA SER A 66 13.53 27.83 -2.75
C SER A 66 14.20 28.05 -4.12
N ALA A 67 14.68 29.27 -4.38
CA ALA A 67 15.42 29.56 -5.60
C ALA A 67 16.78 28.84 -5.66
N ALA A 68 17.39 28.50 -4.52
CA ALA A 68 18.63 27.74 -4.46
C ALA A 68 18.38 26.26 -4.75
N THR A 69 19.35 25.56 -5.34
CA THR A 69 19.26 24.10 -5.51
C THR A 69 19.34 23.42 -4.14
N PRO A 70 18.35 22.58 -3.77
CA PRO A 70 18.36 21.90 -2.49
C PRO A 70 19.48 20.86 -2.41
N THR A 71 19.89 20.51 -1.19
CA THR A 71 20.80 19.38 -0.97
C THR A 71 20.02 18.08 -1.03
N LEU A 72 20.41 17.20 -1.96
CA LEU A 72 19.80 15.88 -2.15
C LEU A 72 20.62 14.82 -1.41
N MET A 73 19.96 14.08 -0.54
CA MET A 73 20.55 13.02 0.27
C MET A 73 20.06 11.68 -0.25
N PHE A 74 20.96 10.75 -0.53
CA PHE A 74 20.64 9.38 -0.91
C PHE A 74 21.43 8.39 -0.05
N ASN A 75 20.69 7.53 0.66
CA ASN A 75 21.24 6.54 1.59
C ASN A 75 22.22 7.13 2.63
N GLY A 76 21.96 8.37 3.08
CA GLY A 76 22.80 9.08 4.05
C GLY A 76 23.98 9.86 3.44
N THR A 77 24.20 9.75 2.12
CA THR A 77 25.27 10.46 1.41
C THR A 77 24.70 11.62 0.60
N VAL A 78 25.41 12.75 0.56
CA VAL A 78 25.06 13.89 -0.28
C VAL A 78 25.33 13.55 -1.74
N ILE A 79 24.33 13.71 -2.60
CA ILE A 79 24.53 13.66 -4.05
C ILE A 79 25.18 14.99 -4.48
N PRO A 80 26.33 14.97 -5.19
CA PRO A 80 27.00 16.18 -5.65
C PRO A 80 26.06 17.07 -6.48
N ALA A 81 26.05 18.37 -6.20
CA ALA A 81 25.17 19.31 -6.91
C ALA A 81 25.39 19.33 -8.43
N ALA A 82 26.62 19.04 -8.89
CA ALA A 82 26.95 18.92 -10.31
C ALA A 82 26.26 17.74 -11.02
N SER A 83 25.76 16.75 -10.27
CA SER A 83 25.02 15.59 -10.79
C SER A 83 23.50 15.81 -10.78
N ILE A 84 23.04 17.02 -10.42
CA ILE A 84 21.63 17.37 -10.30
C ILE A 84 21.31 18.47 -11.31
N THR A 85 20.39 18.17 -12.23
CA THR A 85 19.85 19.15 -13.16
C THR A 85 18.49 19.63 -12.64
N ARG A 86 18.33 20.95 -12.46
CA ARG A 86 17.06 21.54 -12.02
C ARG A 86 16.32 22.20 -13.18
N GLN A 87 15.04 21.89 -13.31
CA GLN A 87 14.11 22.55 -14.22
C GLN A 87 12.84 22.93 -13.46
N GLY A 88 12.79 24.19 -12.99
CA GLY A 88 11.68 24.68 -12.17
C GLY A 88 11.52 23.88 -10.87
N ARG A 89 10.44 23.08 -10.80
CA ARG A 89 10.11 22.17 -9.68
C ARG A 89 10.64 20.75 -9.85
N THR A 90 11.26 20.44 -10.98
CA THR A 90 11.79 19.11 -11.28
C THR A 90 13.29 19.06 -11.01
N LEU A 91 13.74 18.02 -10.32
CA LEU A 91 15.15 17.66 -10.19
C LEU A 91 15.39 16.36 -10.95
N GLN A 92 16.39 16.35 -11.81
CA GLN A 92 16.86 15.16 -12.50
C GLN A 92 18.21 14.74 -11.92
N VAL A 93 18.35 13.45 -11.62
CA VAL A 93 19.55 12.86 -11.03
C VAL A 93 19.88 11.53 -11.68
N GLY A 94 21.17 11.33 -11.99
CA GLY A 94 21.69 10.03 -12.46
C GLY A 94 22.20 9.20 -11.29
N ILE A 95 21.79 7.94 -11.21
CA ILE A 95 22.23 6.97 -10.21
C ILE A 95 22.91 5.80 -10.91
N ASP A 96 24.19 5.55 -10.62
CA ASP A 96 24.88 4.32 -11.04
C ASP A 96 24.46 3.17 -10.12
N THR A 97 23.73 2.20 -10.67
CA THR A 97 23.17 1.07 -9.92
C THR A 97 24.21 0.03 -9.51
N ARG A 98 25.42 0.06 -10.07
CA ARG A 98 26.53 -0.83 -9.68
C ARG A 98 27.28 -0.32 -8.45
N GLN A 99 27.23 0.98 -8.21
CA GLN A 99 27.94 1.64 -7.11
C GLN A 99 27.05 1.96 -5.92
N ASN A 100 25.73 1.77 -6.06
CA ASN A 100 24.76 2.15 -5.06
C ASN A 100 23.80 0.99 -4.73
N GLU A 101 23.33 0.97 -3.48
CA GLU A 101 22.22 0.13 -3.06
C GLU A 101 20.93 0.95 -2.97
N SER A 102 19.78 0.31 -3.15
CA SER A 102 18.47 0.93 -2.93
C SER A 102 18.36 1.48 -1.50
N GLY A 103 17.75 2.66 -1.37
CA GLY A 103 17.70 3.34 -0.08
C GLY A 103 16.86 4.62 -0.10
N PRO A 104 16.76 5.30 1.05
CA PRO A 104 15.97 6.51 1.16
C PRO A 104 16.63 7.68 0.43
N ILE A 105 15.81 8.46 -0.27
CA ILE A 105 16.15 9.74 -0.87
C ILE A 105 15.30 10.85 -0.24
N TRP A 106 15.92 11.97 0.12
CA TRP A 106 15.25 13.14 0.70
C TRP A 106 16.03 14.43 0.43
N LEU A 107 15.37 15.57 0.64
CA LEU A 107 15.90 16.90 0.35
C LEU A 107 15.99 17.73 1.61
N SER A 108 17.04 18.55 1.69
CA SER A 108 17.09 19.71 2.60
C SER A 108 17.23 21.01 1.82
N ASP A 109 16.46 22.01 2.24
CA ASP A 109 16.48 23.36 1.69
C ASP A 109 16.45 24.37 2.85
N GLY A 110 17.62 24.90 3.20
CA GLY A 110 17.81 25.67 4.43
C GLY A 110 17.46 24.84 5.68
N LYS A 111 16.40 25.25 6.40
CA LYS A 111 15.90 24.57 7.59
C LYS A 111 14.78 23.57 7.31
N GLN A 112 14.31 23.48 6.07
CA GLN A 112 13.22 22.59 5.69
C GLN A 112 13.75 21.24 5.24
N PHE A 113 12.99 20.20 5.56
CA PHE A 113 13.23 18.83 5.13
C PHE A 113 12.02 18.30 4.37
N SER A 114 12.27 17.54 3.31
CA SER A 114 11.21 16.80 2.63
C SER A 114 10.81 15.53 3.38
N ASN A 115 9.69 14.95 2.99
CA ASN A 115 9.47 13.52 3.18
C ASN A 115 10.61 12.71 2.54
N SER A 116 10.88 11.53 3.10
CA SER A 116 11.79 10.56 2.48
C SER A 116 11.01 9.64 1.54
N VAL A 117 11.60 9.30 0.40
CA VAL A 117 11.06 8.31 -0.57
C VAL A 117 12.07 7.18 -0.71
N TRP A 118 11.63 5.95 -0.93
CA TRP A 118 12.55 4.85 -1.22
C TRP A 118 12.90 4.86 -2.70
N LEU A 119 14.18 5.06 -3.03
CA LEU A 119 14.69 4.94 -4.39
C LEU A 119 15.26 3.53 -4.55
N THR A 120 14.69 2.78 -5.50
CA THR A 120 15.15 1.45 -5.85
C THR A 120 16.13 1.51 -7.02
N VAL A 121 17.29 0.86 -6.91
CA VAL A 121 18.24 0.72 -8.03
C VAL A 121 17.95 -0.52 -8.90
N ARG A 122 16.88 -1.27 -8.57
CA ARG A 122 16.46 -2.50 -9.27
C ARG A 122 15.98 -2.22 -10.69
N GLY A 123 15.69 -3.24 -11.47
CA GLY A 123 15.43 -3.08 -12.91
C GLY A 123 13.95 -2.91 -13.28
N SER A 124 13.01 -3.25 -12.39
CA SER A 124 11.61 -3.41 -12.79
C SER A 124 10.91 -2.06 -12.90
N HIS A 125 10.36 -1.75 -14.06
CA HIS A 125 9.62 -0.52 -14.30
C HIS A 125 8.74 -0.66 -15.54
N VAL A 126 7.54 -0.12 -15.45
CA VAL A 126 6.63 0.01 -16.60
C VAL A 126 6.02 1.41 -16.64
N LEU A 127 5.76 1.91 -17.84
CA LEU A 127 5.13 3.20 -18.07
C LEU A 127 3.62 3.13 -17.82
N ALA A 128 3.08 4.28 -17.39
CA ALA A 128 1.65 4.52 -17.42
C ALA A 128 1.22 4.96 -18.82
N THR A 129 0.03 4.53 -19.23
CA THR A 129 -0.61 5.02 -20.47
C THR A 129 -0.86 6.52 -20.37
N ASP A 130 -0.48 7.26 -21.41
CA ASP A 130 -0.86 8.66 -21.55
C ASP A 130 -2.40 8.78 -21.54
N PRO A 131 -2.99 9.67 -20.73
CA PRO A 131 -4.44 9.95 -20.77
C PRO A 131 -5.03 10.14 -22.16
N ASN A 132 -4.30 10.71 -23.12
CA ASN A 132 -4.73 10.94 -24.49
C ASN A 132 -4.67 9.67 -25.37
N GLN A 133 -4.00 8.63 -24.88
CA GLN A 133 -3.86 7.32 -25.54
C GLN A 133 -4.75 6.25 -24.87
N GLN A 134 -5.71 6.69 -24.05
CA GLN A 134 -6.76 5.84 -23.48
C GLN A 134 -8.00 5.90 -24.37
N VAL A 135 -8.58 4.73 -24.66
CA VAL A 135 -9.79 4.63 -25.46
C VAL A 135 -10.88 3.96 -24.64
N SER A 136 -12.10 4.51 -24.73
CA SER A 136 -13.31 3.95 -24.12
C SER A 136 -13.82 2.75 -24.92
N LYS A 137 -14.25 1.71 -24.21
CA LYS A 137 -14.87 0.51 -24.76
C LYS A 137 -16.39 0.55 -24.55
N THR A 138 -17.12 -0.23 -25.35
CA THR A 138 -18.59 -0.34 -25.28
C THR A 138 -19.09 -0.96 -23.97
N ASP A 139 -18.26 -1.73 -23.28
CA ASP A 139 -18.51 -2.38 -21.99
C ASP A 139 -18.34 -1.45 -20.78
N GLY A 140 -18.03 -0.18 -21.00
CA GLY A 140 -17.86 0.78 -19.91
C GLY A 140 -16.44 0.87 -19.36
N LEU A 141 -15.45 0.25 -20.01
CA LEU A 141 -14.04 0.24 -19.60
C LEU A 141 -13.20 1.24 -20.42
N VAL A 142 -12.04 1.62 -19.87
CA VAL A 142 -10.96 2.28 -20.61
C VAL A 142 -9.79 1.35 -20.77
N THR A 143 -9.10 1.44 -21.91
CA THR A 143 -7.95 0.59 -22.21
C THR A 143 -6.84 1.41 -22.84
N SER A 144 -5.60 0.95 -22.65
CA SER A 144 -4.47 1.48 -23.41
C SER A 144 -4.59 1.16 -24.89
N LEU A 145 -4.30 2.15 -25.74
CA LEU A 145 -4.14 1.95 -27.18
C LEU A 145 -2.69 1.59 -27.55
N GLU A 146 -1.70 2.18 -26.86
CA GLU A 146 -0.30 2.14 -27.30
C GLU A 146 0.62 1.26 -26.46
N LEU A 147 0.22 0.81 -25.27
CA LEU A 147 1.08 0.01 -24.38
C LEU A 147 0.55 -1.42 -24.21
N LEU A 148 1.44 -2.38 -24.44
CA LEU A 148 1.22 -3.81 -24.20
C LEU A 148 2.31 -4.33 -23.28
N ASN A 149 2.02 -5.29 -22.39
CA ASN A 149 3.06 -6.05 -21.70
C ASN A 149 3.05 -7.48 -22.23
N ILE A 150 4.21 -7.98 -22.63
CA ILE A 150 4.38 -9.32 -23.16
C ILE A 150 5.05 -10.17 -22.08
N ILE A 151 4.41 -11.27 -21.70
CA ILE A 151 4.98 -12.28 -20.81
C ILE A 151 5.64 -13.34 -21.69
N ILE A 152 6.96 -13.43 -21.60
CA ILE A 152 7.76 -14.40 -22.34
C ILE A 152 7.84 -15.70 -21.53
N ARG A 153 7.80 -16.84 -22.23
CA ARG A 153 7.86 -18.17 -21.62
C ARG A 153 9.14 -18.32 -20.80
N GLU A 154 9.08 -19.02 -19.67
CA GLU A 154 10.22 -19.14 -18.74
C GLU A 154 11.49 -19.73 -19.36
N HIS A 155 11.35 -20.66 -20.31
CA HIS A 155 12.49 -21.32 -20.97
C HIS A 155 13.09 -20.51 -22.13
N VAL A 156 12.53 -19.35 -22.45
CA VAL A 156 12.98 -18.47 -23.53
C VAL A 156 13.72 -17.27 -22.93
N GLU A 157 14.89 -16.96 -23.47
CA GLU A 157 15.63 -15.76 -23.06
C GLU A 157 14.83 -14.49 -23.37
N GLY A 158 14.52 -13.75 -22.31
CA GLY A 158 13.56 -12.64 -22.36
C GLY A 158 13.91 -11.51 -23.29
N LEU A 159 15.02 -10.82 -23.02
CA LEU A 159 15.38 -9.61 -23.75
C LEU A 159 15.63 -9.89 -25.25
N PRO A 160 16.34 -10.97 -25.64
CA PRO A 160 16.49 -11.32 -27.05
C PRO A 160 15.16 -11.57 -27.76
N GLU A 161 14.23 -12.33 -27.16
CA GLU A 161 12.92 -12.58 -27.77
C GLU A 161 12.06 -11.32 -27.79
N ALA A 162 12.11 -10.48 -26.75
CA ALA A 162 11.45 -9.18 -26.72
C ALA A 162 11.93 -8.28 -27.87
N GLN A 163 13.24 -8.24 -28.12
CA GLN A 163 13.83 -7.48 -29.22
C GLN A 163 13.42 -8.05 -30.58
N HIS A 164 13.47 -9.38 -30.75
CA HIS A 164 13.02 -10.05 -31.97
C HIS A 164 11.54 -9.74 -32.28
N LEU A 165 10.66 -9.78 -31.27
CA LEU A 165 9.26 -9.39 -31.43
C LEU A 165 9.11 -7.91 -31.76
N ALA A 166 9.88 -7.04 -31.10
CA ALA A 166 9.86 -5.61 -31.37
C ALA A 166 10.25 -5.31 -32.83
N ASP A 167 11.33 -5.92 -33.33
CA ASP A 167 11.79 -5.75 -34.72
C ASP A 167 10.77 -6.30 -35.72
N LYS A 168 10.22 -7.50 -35.45
CA LYS A 168 9.26 -8.17 -36.34
C LYS A 168 7.94 -7.40 -36.49
N PHE A 169 7.46 -6.79 -35.42
CA PHE A 169 6.15 -6.12 -35.39
C PHE A 169 6.25 -4.59 -35.35
N GLY A 170 7.44 -4.01 -35.50
CA GLY A 170 7.64 -2.56 -35.49
C GLY A 170 7.29 -1.90 -34.15
N MET A 171 7.58 -2.58 -33.03
CA MET A 171 7.32 -2.10 -31.68
C MET A 171 8.59 -1.57 -31.04
N ARG A 172 8.47 -0.90 -29.88
CA ARG A 172 9.62 -0.44 -29.09
C ARG A 172 9.51 -0.90 -27.65
N ILE A 173 10.59 -1.46 -27.10
CA ILE A 173 10.66 -1.78 -25.67
C ILE A 173 10.74 -0.46 -24.88
N VAL A 174 9.86 -0.30 -23.88
CA VAL A 174 9.76 0.93 -23.06
C VAL A 174 9.79 0.67 -21.56
N GLY A 175 9.79 -0.60 -21.16
CA GLY A 175 9.78 -1.03 -19.77
C GLY A 175 9.97 -2.53 -19.67
N ALA A 176 10.27 -3.01 -18.46
CA ALA A 176 10.40 -4.44 -18.20
C ALA A 176 10.15 -4.75 -16.72
N ILE A 177 9.71 -5.97 -16.45
CA ILE A 177 9.80 -6.62 -15.14
C ILE A 177 10.66 -7.87 -15.37
N ALA A 178 11.96 -7.64 -15.57
CA ALA A 178 12.90 -8.66 -16.04
C ALA A 178 12.92 -9.93 -15.16
N PRO A 179 12.83 -9.86 -13.81
CA PRO A 179 12.74 -11.06 -12.97
C PRO A 179 11.54 -11.97 -13.27
N LEU A 180 10.48 -11.42 -13.90
CA LEU A 180 9.28 -12.16 -14.29
C LEU A 180 9.25 -12.51 -15.78
N ASN A 181 10.29 -12.15 -16.54
CA ASN A 181 10.34 -12.28 -17.99
C ASN A 181 9.22 -11.51 -18.72
N VAL A 182 8.95 -10.28 -18.26
CA VAL A 182 7.90 -9.41 -18.81
C VAL A 182 8.51 -8.16 -19.42
N TYR A 183 8.10 -7.82 -20.65
CA TYR A 183 8.58 -6.64 -21.36
C TYR A 183 7.40 -5.79 -21.82
N GLN A 184 7.47 -4.49 -21.56
CA GLN A 184 6.46 -3.54 -22.01
C GLN A 184 6.85 -2.98 -23.37
N MET A 185 5.93 -3.12 -24.32
CA MET A 185 6.06 -2.65 -25.69
C MET A 185 5.19 -1.41 -25.89
N ARG A 186 5.76 -0.40 -26.55
CA ARG A 186 5.00 0.66 -27.19
C ARG A 186 4.75 0.30 -28.65
N ILE A 187 3.50 0.42 -29.07
CA ILE A 187 3.00 0.20 -30.42
C ILE A 187 2.38 1.50 -30.96
N SER A 188 2.12 1.58 -32.27
CA SER A 188 1.50 2.76 -32.90
C SER A 188 0.27 2.41 -33.75
N PRO A 189 -0.77 1.79 -33.18
CA PRO A 189 -1.97 1.40 -33.91
C PRO A 189 -2.85 2.61 -34.21
N ARG A 190 -3.62 2.55 -35.30
CA ARG A 190 -4.56 3.60 -35.71
C ARG A 190 -5.95 3.41 -35.08
N SER A 191 -6.26 2.21 -34.60
CA SER A 191 -7.55 1.88 -33.98
C SER A 191 -7.41 0.76 -32.95
N LEU A 192 -8.47 0.56 -32.14
CA LEU A 192 -8.56 -0.58 -31.24
C LEU A 192 -8.53 -1.92 -31.98
N ASP A 193 -9.19 -2.01 -33.14
CA ASP A 193 -9.21 -3.23 -33.96
C ASP A 193 -7.81 -3.62 -34.43
N GLU A 194 -7.01 -2.63 -34.85
CA GLU A 194 -5.61 -2.86 -35.24
C GLU A 194 -4.77 -3.33 -34.06
N ARG A 195 -4.96 -2.70 -32.89
CA ARG A 195 -4.29 -3.13 -31.64
C ARG A 195 -4.67 -4.55 -31.26
N ASP A 196 -5.96 -4.90 -31.29
CA ASP A 196 -6.45 -6.22 -30.87
C ASP A 196 -6.07 -7.33 -31.85
N ALA A 197 -5.96 -7.00 -33.15
CA ALA A 197 -5.38 -7.88 -34.14
C ALA A 197 -3.90 -8.18 -33.84
N LEU A 198 -3.12 -7.16 -33.45
CA LEU A 198 -1.72 -7.36 -33.04
C LEU A 198 -1.61 -8.18 -31.76
N VAL A 199 -2.42 -7.89 -30.74
CA VAL A 199 -2.48 -8.68 -29.49
C VAL A 199 -2.76 -10.16 -29.80
N SER A 200 -3.70 -10.43 -30.71
CA SER A 200 -4.06 -11.79 -31.13
C SER A 200 -2.92 -12.50 -31.88
N GLN A 201 -2.10 -11.76 -32.63
CA GLN A 201 -0.91 -12.31 -33.31
C GLN A 201 0.21 -12.60 -32.30
N LEU A 202 0.48 -11.67 -31.40
CA LEU A 202 1.50 -11.82 -30.35
C LEU A 202 1.18 -12.99 -29.42
N ALA A 203 -0.08 -13.17 -29.03
CA ALA A 203 -0.52 -14.28 -28.18
C ALA A 203 -0.31 -15.67 -28.83
N LYS A 204 -0.14 -15.74 -30.15
CA LYS A 204 0.16 -16.97 -30.89
C LYS A 204 1.66 -17.17 -31.16
N ALA A 205 2.50 -16.19 -30.83
CA ALA A 205 3.94 -16.31 -31.04
C ALA A 205 4.52 -17.40 -30.12
N PRO A 206 5.39 -18.31 -30.63
CA PRO A 206 5.89 -19.44 -29.84
C PRO A 206 6.55 -19.05 -28.51
N GLY A 207 7.30 -17.94 -28.47
CA GLY A 207 7.99 -17.44 -27.27
C GLY A 207 7.10 -16.72 -26.25
N VAL A 208 5.85 -16.42 -26.62
CA VAL A 208 4.92 -15.65 -25.78
C VAL A 208 4.01 -16.58 -25.00
N GLU A 209 3.89 -16.35 -23.70
CA GLU A 209 2.91 -17.02 -22.83
C GLU A 209 1.59 -16.27 -22.81
N ALA A 210 1.65 -14.95 -22.62
CA ALA A 210 0.47 -14.09 -22.58
C ALA A 210 0.81 -12.64 -22.94
N VAL A 211 -0.22 -11.91 -23.34
CA VAL A 211 -0.18 -10.46 -23.54
C VAL A 211 -1.12 -9.82 -22.53
N VAL A 212 -0.63 -8.79 -21.84
CA VAL A 212 -1.39 -8.04 -20.84
C VAL A 212 -1.62 -6.63 -21.34
N VAL A 213 -2.89 -6.27 -21.51
CA VAL A 213 -3.32 -4.91 -21.82
C VAL A 213 -3.89 -4.29 -20.57
N GLU A 214 -3.44 -3.09 -20.24
CA GLU A 214 -3.98 -2.39 -19.08
C GLU A 214 -5.38 -1.86 -19.37
N GLU A 215 -6.33 -2.26 -18.53
CA GLU A 215 -7.70 -1.75 -18.50
C GLU A 215 -8.01 -1.07 -17.17
N GLY A 216 -8.91 -0.09 -17.22
CA GLY A 216 -9.42 0.66 -16.08
C GLY A 216 -10.91 0.94 -16.21
N ASP A 217 -11.49 1.56 -15.20
CA ASP A 217 -12.92 1.91 -15.18
C ASP A 217 -13.10 3.27 -15.88
N LEU A 218 -14.18 3.46 -16.69
CA LEU A 218 -14.44 4.73 -17.41
C LEU A 218 -14.60 5.93 -16.48
N VAL A 219 -15.30 5.71 -15.37
CA VAL A 219 -15.45 6.74 -14.38
C VAL A 219 -14.15 6.78 -13.59
N ARG A 220 -13.34 7.83 -13.82
CA ARG A 220 -12.21 8.21 -12.96
C ARG A 220 -12.65 8.62 -11.54
N ASP A 221 -13.83 8.18 -11.11
CA ASP A 221 -14.36 8.61 -9.85
C ASP A 221 -13.48 8.04 -8.75
N GLN A 222 -13.06 8.96 -7.92
CA GLN A 222 -12.22 8.76 -6.76
C GLN A 222 -13.04 8.10 -5.63
N SER A 223 -14.19 7.51 -5.95
CA SER A 223 -14.98 6.67 -5.05
C SER A 223 -14.24 5.36 -4.85
N ASP A 224 -13.21 5.44 -4.01
CA ASP A 224 -12.63 4.32 -3.31
C ASP A 224 -13.77 3.42 -2.82
N PRO A 225 -13.80 2.11 -3.13
CA PRO A 225 -14.82 1.21 -2.61
C PRO A 225 -14.88 1.21 -1.06
N ASP A 226 -13.85 1.74 -0.40
CA ASP A 226 -13.77 1.95 1.04
C ASP A 226 -14.26 3.35 1.51
N SER A 227 -14.77 4.19 0.61
CA SER A 227 -15.18 5.60 0.84
C SER A 227 -16.51 5.79 1.59
N ASN A 228 -17.20 4.72 1.95
CA ASN A 228 -18.42 4.82 2.76
C ASN A 228 -18.07 5.36 4.16
N VAL A 229 -18.27 6.66 4.33
CA VAL A 229 -18.05 7.36 5.60
C VAL A 229 -19.01 6.83 6.64
N ILE A 230 -18.46 6.34 7.75
CA ILE A 230 -19.23 5.92 8.92
C ILE A 230 -19.04 6.95 10.04
N ALA A 231 -20.16 7.37 10.62
CA ALA A 231 -20.23 8.29 11.75
C ALA A 231 -21.23 7.75 12.81
N PRO A 232 -20.81 7.56 14.08
CA PRO A 232 -19.44 7.68 14.58
C PRO A 232 -18.53 6.53 14.09
N PRO A 233 -17.21 6.74 13.94
CA PRO A 233 -16.28 5.68 13.57
C PRO A 233 -16.31 4.53 14.59
N ASP A 234 -16.01 3.29 14.18
CA ASP A 234 -15.79 2.17 15.09
C ASP A 234 -14.47 2.38 15.88
N VAL A 235 -14.54 3.21 16.92
CA VAL A 235 -13.40 3.59 17.77
C VAL A 235 -12.82 2.41 18.57
N ASP A 236 -13.57 1.30 18.65
CA ASP A 236 -13.22 0.10 19.39
C ASP A 236 -12.79 -1.06 18.49
N GLY A 237 -12.63 -0.83 17.18
CA GLY A 237 -12.18 -1.85 16.22
C GLY A 237 -10.84 -2.49 16.62
N GLY A 238 -9.91 -1.72 17.20
CA GLY A 238 -8.64 -2.24 17.73
C GLY A 238 -8.82 -3.31 18.82
N LYS A 239 -9.79 -3.10 19.73
CA LYS A 239 -10.11 -4.04 20.82
C LYS A 239 -10.57 -5.40 20.28
N ALA A 240 -11.25 -5.43 19.13
CA ALA A 240 -11.66 -6.69 18.50
C ALA A 240 -10.47 -7.57 18.07
N ASN A 241 -9.26 -6.99 17.97
CA ASN A 241 -8.03 -7.67 17.60
C ASN A 241 -7.00 -7.78 18.73
N ASN A 242 -7.31 -7.30 19.96
CA ASN A 242 -6.37 -7.20 21.08
C ASN A 242 -5.07 -6.44 20.73
N ASP A 243 -5.18 -5.32 20.01
CA ASP A 243 -4.03 -4.54 19.52
C ASP A 243 -3.20 -3.89 20.65
N ARG A 244 -3.85 -3.30 21.67
CA ARG A 244 -3.17 -2.65 22.80
C ARG A 244 -2.46 -3.66 23.70
N GLU A 245 -3.06 -4.82 23.94
CA GLU A 245 -2.43 -5.94 24.64
C GLU A 245 -1.20 -6.45 23.88
N ALA A 246 -1.29 -6.53 22.56
CA ALA A 246 -0.17 -6.92 21.70
C ALA A 246 1.01 -5.94 21.82
N ILE A 247 0.75 -4.64 21.77
CA ILE A 247 1.77 -3.60 21.96
C ILE A 247 2.42 -3.70 23.33
N ARG A 248 1.61 -3.84 24.40
CA ARG A 248 2.12 -3.98 25.77
C ARG A 248 3.02 -5.21 25.90
N TYR A 249 2.56 -6.35 25.37
CA TYR A 249 3.30 -7.59 25.39
C TYR A 249 4.62 -7.49 24.63
N TYR A 250 4.60 -6.93 23.42
CA TYR A 250 5.79 -6.74 22.60
C TYR A 250 6.83 -5.90 23.35
N ARG A 251 6.43 -4.74 23.87
CA ARG A 251 7.33 -3.84 24.61
C ARG A 251 7.95 -4.49 25.85
N GLN A 252 7.22 -5.38 26.51
CA GLN A 252 7.69 -6.07 27.72
C GLN A 252 8.61 -7.26 27.42
N ASN A 253 8.38 -7.99 26.32
CA ASN A 253 8.99 -9.31 26.11
C ASN A 253 10.00 -9.34 24.95
N VAL A 254 9.94 -8.39 24.02
CA VAL A 254 10.73 -8.42 22.78
C VAL A 254 12.08 -7.71 22.86
N PRO A 255 12.32 -6.63 23.65
CA PRO A 255 13.65 -6.00 23.72
C PRO A 255 14.79 -6.99 23.96
N MET A 256 14.61 -7.93 24.89
CA MET A 256 15.61 -8.97 25.19
C MET A 256 15.85 -9.95 24.04
N LEU A 257 14.93 -10.01 23.07
CA LEU A 257 14.92 -10.96 21.98
C LEU A 257 15.54 -10.40 20.69
N VAL A 258 15.34 -9.11 20.38
CA VAL A 258 15.74 -8.47 19.11
C VAL A 258 16.92 -7.51 19.21
N SER A 259 17.45 -7.24 20.40
CA SER A 259 18.62 -6.37 20.62
C SER A 259 19.97 -6.99 20.22
N ALA A 260 20.00 -7.90 19.24
CA ALA A 260 21.25 -8.40 18.70
C ALA A 260 21.98 -7.27 17.95
N PRO A 261 23.28 -7.01 18.23
CA PRO A 261 24.07 -6.02 17.51
C PRO A 261 24.03 -6.29 16.00
N GLY A 262 23.62 -5.29 15.20
CA GLY A 262 23.60 -5.36 13.73
C GLY A 262 22.30 -5.86 13.09
N ALA A 263 21.26 -6.19 13.85
CA ALA A 263 19.97 -6.59 13.29
C ALA A 263 19.28 -5.40 12.58
N ARG A 264 19.06 -5.53 11.25
CA ARG A 264 18.44 -4.49 10.43
C ARG A 264 16.92 -4.42 10.70
N PRO A 265 16.30 -3.22 10.60
CA PRO A 265 14.85 -3.07 10.65
C PRO A 265 14.16 -3.93 9.58
N LEU A 266 13.02 -4.53 9.93
CA LEU A 266 12.23 -5.29 8.97
C LEU A 266 11.65 -4.34 7.91
N ARG A 267 11.81 -4.69 6.63
CA ARG A 267 11.24 -3.95 5.51
C ARG A 267 9.87 -4.49 5.14
N ILE A 268 8.89 -3.59 5.02
CA ILE A 268 7.50 -3.83 4.69
C ILE A 268 7.18 -3.01 3.44
N GLY A 269 6.62 -3.64 2.42
CA GLY A 269 6.18 -2.96 1.21
C GLY A 269 4.68 -2.74 1.24
N VAL A 270 4.23 -1.52 0.92
CA VAL A 270 2.83 -1.14 0.85
C VAL A 270 2.55 -0.63 -0.56
N VAL A 271 1.74 -1.35 -1.32
CA VAL A 271 1.50 -1.01 -2.73
C VAL A 271 0.42 0.05 -2.87
N GLU A 272 0.81 1.31 -2.69
CA GLU A 272 -0.07 2.48 -2.66
C GLU A 272 0.54 3.72 -3.36
N ARG A 273 -0.29 4.75 -3.60
CA ARG A 273 0.10 5.95 -4.36
C ARG A 273 1.04 6.90 -3.63
N GLY A 274 0.91 7.00 -2.31
CA GLY A 274 1.62 7.99 -1.51
C GLY A 274 0.94 8.20 -0.16
N VAL A 275 1.49 9.13 0.60
CA VAL A 275 1.09 9.50 1.95
C VAL A 275 1.06 11.01 2.05
N ASP A 276 0.09 11.55 2.78
CA ASP A 276 0.01 12.98 3.07
C ASP A 276 0.91 13.31 4.28
N PHE A 277 2.09 13.89 4.02
CA PHE A 277 3.02 14.26 5.09
C PHE A 277 2.70 15.60 5.76
N ASP A 278 1.67 16.31 5.29
CA ASP A 278 1.13 17.50 5.95
C ASP A 278 0.09 17.12 7.03
N ALA A 279 -0.34 15.86 7.09
CA ALA A 279 -1.20 15.35 8.15
C ALA A 279 -0.45 15.16 9.48
N GLU A 280 -1.13 15.39 10.60
CA GLU A 280 -0.61 15.16 11.96
C GLU A 280 -0.16 13.70 12.20
N ASP A 281 -0.78 12.75 11.48
CA ASP A 281 -0.40 11.33 11.49
C ASP A 281 1.06 11.14 11.05
N PHE A 282 1.59 12.02 10.18
CA PHE A 282 2.85 11.80 9.47
C PHE A 282 3.87 12.95 9.54
N ILE A 283 3.53 14.09 10.14
CA ILE A 283 4.38 15.29 10.17
C ILE A 283 5.78 15.04 10.78
N ASP A 284 5.92 14.05 11.66
CA ASP A 284 7.18 13.71 12.33
C ASP A 284 8.08 12.75 11.51
N TYR A 285 7.70 12.42 10.27
CA TYR A 285 8.48 11.60 9.32
C TYR A 285 9.25 12.44 8.28
N LEU A 286 9.22 13.77 8.38
CA LEU A 286 10.03 14.64 7.53
C LEU A 286 11.51 14.53 7.89
N GLY A 287 12.37 14.53 6.87
CA GLY A 287 13.82 14.42 6.99
C GLY A 287 14.33 12.99 7.20
N PRO A 288 15.53 12.83 7.76
CA PRO A 288 16.15 11.53 7.94
C PRO A 288 15.41 10.68 8.99
N CYS A 289 15.30 9.38 8.74
CA CYS A 289 14.75 8.48 9.74
C CYS A 289 15.68 8.32 10.94
N GLN A 290 15.08 8.24 12.13
CA GLN A 290 15.78 8.03 13.39
C GLN A 290 15.93 6.52 13.69
N PRO A 291 17.02 6.09 14.36
CA PRO A 291 17.20 4.70 14.79
C PRO A 291 16.07 4.21 15.72
N GLN A 292 15.83 2.89 15.74
CA GLN A 292 14.86 2.21 16.62
C GLN A 292 13.42 2.75 16.53
N ARG A 293 13.12 3.37 15.39
CA ARG A 293 11.84 4.00 15.08
C ARG A 293 11.27 3.36 13.82
N THR A 294 9.96 3.28 13.74
CA THR A 294 9.29 3.05 12.46
C THR A 294 9.60 4.21 11.52
N CYS A 295 9.98 3.91 10.28
CA CYS A 295 10.26 4.84 9.19
C CYS A 295 9.20 4.66 8.09
N VAL A 296 8.75 5.76 7.48
CA VAL A 296 7.86 5.73 6.31
C VAL A 296 8.59 6.39 5.14
N TYR A 297 8.68 5.66 4.04
CA TYR A 297 9.28 6.13 2.79
C TYR A 297 8.19 6.15 1.72
N ALA A 298 7.72 7.34 1.35
CA ALA A 298 6.58 7.49 0.47
C ALA A 298 6.63 8.81 -0.29
N ARG A 299 6.07 8.84 -1.50
CA ARG A 299 5.77 10.09 -2.20
C ARG A 299 4.69 10.87 -1.45
N ASP A 300 4.80 12.19 -1.45
CA ASP A 300 3.83 13.10 -0.83
C ASP A 300 2.55 13.18 -1.67
N THR A 301 1.42 13.37 -0.99
CA THR A 301 0.16 13.76 -1.61
C THR A 301 -0.51 14.84 -0.77
N ASN A 302 -1.27 15.73 -1.40
CA ASN A 302 -2.09 16.71 -0.69
C ASN A 302 -3.54 16.22 -0.45
N ASN A 303 -3.79 14.92 -0.60
CA ASN A 303 -5.11 14.32 -0.42
C ASN A 303 -5.16 13.48 0.86
N LEU A 304 -5.70 14.06 1.93
CA LEU A 304 -5.91 13.41 3.23
C LEU A 304 -6.77 12.15 3.18
N LYS A 305 -7.70 12.08 2.20
CA LYS A 305 -8.58 10.92 1.99
C LYS A 305 -7.98 9.91 1.02
N LEU A 306 -6.74 10.11 0.57
CA LEU A 306 -6.09 9.13 -0.27
C LEU A 306 -5.96 7.82 0.50
N HIS A 307 -6.44 6.74 -0.12
CA HIS A 307 -6.40 5.38 0.40
C HIS A 307 -5.03 5.01 1.02
N GLY A 308 -3.93 5.40 0.36
CA GLY A 308 -2.56 5.17 0.84
C GLY A 308 -2.22 5.81 2.19
N SER A 309 -2.71 7.02 2.47
CA SER A 309 -2.50 7.69 3.76
C SER A 309 -3.20 6.95 4.90
N ILE A 310 -4.38 6.38 4.64
CA ILE A 310 -5.15 5.65 5.66
C ILE A 310 -4.53 4.27 5.91
N VAL A 311 -4.23 3.52 4.84
CA VAL A 311 -3.56 2.22 4.93
C VAL A 311 -2.23 2.34 5.68
N THR A 312 -1.42 3.34 5.34
CA THR A 312 -0.14 3.59 6.02
C THR A 312 -0.36 4.10 7.46
N GLY A 313 -1.43 4.84 7.71
CA GLY A 313 -1.76 5.38 9.03
C GLY A 313 -2.05 4.30 10.06
N ILE A 314 -2.73 3.22 9.65
CA ILE A 314 -2.98 2.04 10.48
C ILE A 314 -1.66 1.39 10.95
N LEU A 315 -0.62 1.44 10.12
CA LEU A 315 0.70 0.90 10.45
C LEU A 315 1.53 1.89 11.28
N ALA A 316 1.56 3.16 10.87
CA ALA A 316 2.64 4.08 11.23
C ALA A 316 2.20 5.43 11.78
N ALA A 317 0.91 5.76 11.81
CA ALA A 317 0.47 7.07 12.29
C ALA A 317 0.97 7.36 13.72
N ARG A 318 1.41 8.61 13.94
CA ARG A 318 1.76 9.13 15.25
C ARG A 318 0.56 9.02 16.21
N TRP A 319 0.84 8.67 17.46
CA TRP A 319 -0.19 8.59 18.50
C TRP A 319 -0.53 9.97 19.09
N ASN A 320 -1.74 10.09 19.65
CA ASN A 320 -2.26 11.20 20.46
C ASN A 320 -2.51 12.54 19.75
N HIS A 321 -2.04 12.74 18.52
CA HIS A 321 -2.14 14.03 17.83
C HIS A 321 -2.82 13.94 16.45
N GLY A 322 -3.15 12.74 15.98
CA GLY A 322 -3.67 12.49 14.64
C GLY A 322 -5.02 11.74 14.61
N GLY A 323 -5.43 11.37 13.40
CA GLY A 323 -6.59 10.53 13.12
C GLY A 323 -6.36 9.09 13.59
N ASN A 324 -5.23 8.48 13.22
CA ASN A 324 -4.94 7.08 13.54
C ASN A 324 -3.95 6.90 14.70
N ALA A 325 -3.83 5.67 15.19
CA ALA A 325 -2.79 5.26 16.11
C ALA A 325 -2.06 4.04 15.51
N GLY A 326 -0.95 4.29 14.81
CA GLY A 326 -0.23 3.26 14.07
C GLY A 326 0.22 2.11 14.97
N PHE A 327 -0.08 0.87 14.57
CA PHE A 327 0.27 -0.30 15.37
C PHE A 327 1.79 -0.47 15.51
N LEU A 328 2.54 -0.42 14.40
CA LEU A 328 4.01 -0.57 14.39
C LEU A 328 4.69 0.62 15.06
N ARG A 329 4.13 1.82 14.89
CA ARG A 329 4.53 3.02 15.66
C ARG A 329 4.45 2.79 17.16
N GLY A 330 3.43 2.03 17.60
CA GLY A 330 3.28 1.59 18.98
C GLY A 330 4.39 0.65 19.46
N LEU A 331 5.17 0.04 18.58
CA LEU A 331 6.25 -0.89 18.93
C LEU A 331 7.64 -0.24 18.97
N ASP A 332 7.74 1.03 18.58
CA ASP A 332 9.00 1.80 18.60
C ASP A 332 9.70 1.70 19.96
N GLN A 333 11.03 1.84 19.95
CA GLN A 333 11.94 1.72 21.11
C GLN A 333 12.06 0.31 21.71
N ALA A 334 11.12 -0.61 21.43
CA ALA A 334 11.22 -1.99 21.93
C ALA A 334 12.01 -2.94 21.01
N GLY A 335 12.39 -2.49 19.82
CA GLY A 335 13.20 -3.25 18.87
C GLY A 335 13.91 -2.34 17.88
N ASN A 336 14.37 -2.91 16.77
CA ASN A 336 15.14 -2.16 15.76
C ASN A 336 14.30 -1.20 14.90
N GLY A 337 12.98 -1.15 15.10
CA GLY A 337 12.04 -0.40 14.26
C GLY A 337 11.65 -1.16 12.99
N PHE A 338 10.91 -0.47 12.14
CA PHE A 338 10.35 -1.02 10.89
C PHE A 338 10.56 -0.01 9.76
N HIS A 339 10.86 -0.50 8.56
CA HIS A 339 10.96 0.34 7.36
C HIS A 339 9.73 0.06 6.49
N ILE A 340 8.83 1.04 6.37
CA ILE A 340 7.63 0.94 5.54
C ILE A 340 7.91 1.69 4.24
N ILE A 341 7.99 0.94 3.15
CA ILE A 341 8.18 1.45 1.80
C ILE A 341 6.80 1.50 1.14
N VAL A 342 6.34 2.69 0.79
CA VAL A 342 5.06 2.90 0.11
C VAL A 342 5.33 3.25 -1.34
N ASP A 343 5.10 2.29 -2.23
CA ASP A 343 5.38 2.45 -3.65
C ASP A 343 4.44 1.64 -4.52
N ARG A 344 4.12 2.16 -5.70
CA ARG A 344 3.33 1.51 -6.74
C ARG A 344 3.96 1.65 -8.13
N ASP A 345 5.23 2.05 -8.19
CA ASP A 345 5.96 2.42 -9.41
C ASP A 345 5.23 3.56 -10.14
N SER A 346 4.76 3.33 -11.36
CA SER A 346 3.97 4.30 -12.12
C SER A 346 2.46 4.19 -11.88
N ASN A 347 1.68 5.06 -12.54
CA ASN A 347 0.22 4.88 -12.63
C ASN A 347 -0.21 3.83 -13.67
N GLY A 348 0.71 2.98 -14.16
CA GLY A 348 0.47 1.94 -15.16
C GLY A 348 -0.28 0.70 -14.65
N GLY A 349 -1.20 0.88 -13.70
CA GLY A 349 -2.15 -0.17 -13.36
C GLY A 349 -1.59 -1.39 -12.63
N ILE A 350 -2.08 -2.58 -12.97
CA ILE A 350 -1.63 -3.84 -12.33
C ILE A 350 -0.15 -4.15 -12.64
N PRO A 351 0.35 -4.04 -13.88
CA PRO A 351 1.76 -4.25 -14.19
C PRO A 351 2.70 -3.38 -13.34
N ALA A 352 2.36 -2.10 -13.14
CA ALA A 352 3.14 -1.19 -12.28
C ALA A 352 3.16 -1.62 -10.81
N LYS A 353 2.02 -2.07 -10.27
CA LYS A 353 1.93 -2.63 -8.91
C LYS A 353 2.83 -3.87 -8.74
N ILE A 354 2.93 -4.70 -9.78
CA ILE A 354 3.81 -5.88 -9.78
C ILE A 354 5.28 -5.46 -9.91
N ALA A 355 5.62 -4.50 -10.77
CA ALA A 355 6.97 -3.96 -10.89
C ALA A 355 7.47 -3.40 -9.54
N ALA A 356 6.63 -2.60 -8.85
CA ALA A 356 6.93 -2.09 -7.51
C ALA A 356 7.13 -3.22 -6.49
N SER A 357 6.29 -4.25 -6.53
CA SER A 357 6.39 -5.40 -5.63
C SER A 357 7.69 -6.18 -5.85
N VAL A 358 8.09 -6.40 -7.11
CA VAL A 358 9.36 -7.05 -7.46
C VAL A 358 10.54 -6.23 -6.93
N ASN A 359 10.58 -4.92 -7.22
CA ASN A 359 11.65 -4.05 -6.73
C ASN A 359 11.75 -4.05 -5.19
N MET A 360 10.61 -3.93 -4.50
CA MET A 360 10.56 -3.95 -3.04
C MET A 360 11.08 -5.29 -2.47
N VAL A 361 10.73 -6.41 -3.09
CA VAL A 361 11.20 -7.74 -2.67
C VAL A 361 12.70 -7.91 -2.92
N GLU A 362 13.20 -7.48 -4.07
CA GLU A 362 14.65 -7.46 -4.36
C GLU A 362 15.41 -6.48 -3.43
N ASP A 363 14.71 -5.47 -2.91
CA ASP A 363 15.19 -4.57 -1.86
C ASP A 363 14.99 -5.12 -0.44
N GLY A 364 14.64 -6.40 -0.29
CA GLY A 364 14.60 -7.11 0.98
C GLY A 364 13.31 -6.92 1.79
N VAL A 365 12.21 -6.48 1.16
CA VAL A 365 10.89 -6.55 1.80
C VAL A 365 10.50 -7.99 2.08
N ARG A 366 10.02 -8.24 3.30
CA ARG A 366 9.55 -9.56 3.76
C ARG A 366 8.03 -9.69 3.79
N VAL A 367 7.31 -8.56 3.86
CA VAL A 367 5.85 -8.49 3.92
C VAL A 367 5.38 -7.47 2.92
N LEU A 368 4.57 -7.91 1.95
CA LEU A 368 3.89 -7.03 0.99
C LEU A 368 2.42 -6.86 1.41
N ASN A 369 1.96 -5.62 1.49
CA ASN A 369 0.56 -5.27 1.69
C ASN A 369 -0.07 -4.88 0.35
N TRP A 370 -0.99 -5.72 -0.14
CA TRP A 370 -1.79 -5.48 -1.33
C TRP A 370 -3.23 -5.17 -0.94
N SER A 371 -3.52 -3.89 -0.69
CA SER A 371 -4.87 -3.38 -0.43
C SER A 371 -5.62 -3.06 -1.73
N TRP A 372 -5.55 -3.95 -2.71
CA TRP A 372 -6.20 -3.78 -4.01
C TRP A 372 -6.64 -5.13 -4.57
N GLY A 373 -7.59 -5.09 -5.51
CA GLY A 373 -8.00 -6.25 -6.29
C GLY A 373 -8.94 -5.83 -7.41
N VAL A 374 -9.16 -6.73 -8.35
CA VAL A 374 -10.05 -6.54 -9.51
C VAL A 374 -11.00 -7.71 -9.66
N HIS A 375 -12.19 -7.43 -10.17
CA HIS A 375 -13.19 -8.42 -10.53
C HIS A 375 -13.20 -8.66 -12.03
N ARG A 376 -13.60 -9.85 -12.44
CA ARG A 376 -13.90 -10.12 -13.85
C ARG A 376 -15.27 -9.51 -14.19
N LEU A 377 -15.38 -8.86 -15.34
CA LEU A 377 -16.65 -8.37 -15.87
C LEU A 377 -17.67 -9.51 -15.90
N GLY A 378 -18.88 -9.24 -15.40
CA GLY A 378 -19.95 -10.24 -15.23
C GLY A 378 -19.94 -10.96 -13.87
N THR A 379 -19.04 -10.60 -12.95
CA THR A 379 -19.10 -11.11 -11.57
C THR A 379 -20.32 -10.54 -10.85
N MET A 380 -21.01 -11.40 -10.12
CA MET A 380 -22.18 -11.04 -9.32
C MET A 380 -21.82 -11.05 -7.83
N SER A 381 -22.41 -10.12 -7.08
CA SER A 381 -22.44 -10.19 -5.63
C SER A 381 -23.31 -11.38 -5.18
N ILE A 382 -23.19 -11.77 -3.92
CA ILE A 382 -24.04 -12.82 -3.34
C ILE A 382 -25.51 -12.40 -3.29
N GLY A 383 -25.79 -11.10 -3.28
CA GLY A 383 -27.15 -10.55 -3.38
C GLY A 383 -27.76 -10.63 -4.77
N GLY A 384 -26.99 -11.01 -5.80
CA GLY A 384 -27.45 -11.07 -7.19
C GLY A 384 -27.25 -9.77 -7.99
N ASP A 385 -26.65 -8.74 -7.39
CA ASP A 385 -26.29 -7.50 -8.10
C ASP A 385 -24.98 -7.66 -8.87
N ALA A 386 -24.89 -7.05 -10.06
CA ALA A 386 -23.66 -7.00 -10.82
C ALA A 386 -22.58 -6.17 -10.07
N VAL A 387 -21.37 -6.71 -9.98
CA VAL A 387 -20.21 -5.95 -9.52
C VAL A 387 -19.76 -5.02 -10.64
N ILE A 388 -19.66 -3.72 -10.36
CA ILE A 388 -19.33 -2.68 -11.35
C ILE A 388 -18.04 -1.93 -11.06
N SER A 389 -17.43 -2.11 -9.89
CA SER A 389 -16.19 -1.42 -9.49
C SER A 389 -14.98 -2.32 -9.67
N ASN A 390 -13.85 -1.74 -10.12
CA ASN A 390 -12.61 -2.45 -10.39
C ASN A 390 -12.80 -3.68 -11.29
N VAL A 391 -13.65 -3.58 -12.32
CA VAL A 391 -13.96 -4.70 -13.22
C VAL A 391 -13.05 -4.70 -14.44
N ARG A 392 -12.72 -5.88 -14.95
CA ARG A 392 -11.83 -6.06 -16.11
C ARG A 392 -12.46 -7.00 -17.12
N SER A 393 -12.25 -6.74 -18.41
CA SER A 393 -12.70 -7.65 -19.44
C SER A 393 -12.05 -9.03 -19.25
N PRO A 394 -12.66 -10.11 -19.78
CA PRO A 394 -12.07 -11.44 -19.71
C PRO A 394 -10.62 -11.49 -20.24
N ALA A 395 -10.30 -10.74 -21.30
CA ALA A 395 -8.97 -10.71 -21.89
C ALA A 395 -7.93 -10.10 -20.92
N ALA A 396 -8.19 -8.90 -20.40
CA ALA A 396 -7.29 -8.26 -19.45
C ALA A 396 -7.17 -9.07 -18.16
N PHE A 397 -8.29 -9.58 -17.63
CA PHE A 397 -8.31 -10.41 -16.43
C PHE A 397 -7.43 -11.66 -16.56
N ASN A 398 -7.49 -12.36 -17.69
CA ASN A 398 -6.66 -13.53 -17.94
C ASN A 398 -5.16 -13.15 -18.02
N GLY A 399 -4.82 -12.06 -18.70
CA GLY A 399 -3.45 -11.56 -18.73
C GLY A 399 -2.90 -11.22 -17.34
N TYR A 400 -3.71 -10.58 -16.50
CA TYR A 400 -3.35 -10.32 -15.10
C TYR A 400 -3.20 -11.60 -14.28
N ALA A 401 -4.05 -12.61 -14.51
CA ALA A 401 -3.94 -13.89 -13.84
C ALA A 401 -2.59 -14.56 -14.14
N THR A 402 -2.18 -14.61 -15.41
CA THR A 402 -0.87 -15.13 -15.81
C THR A 402 0.28 -14.33 -15.19
N LEU A 403 0.21 -13.00 -15.21
CA LEU A 403 1.22 -12.14 -14.57
C LEU A 403 1.37 -12.43 -13.07
N LEU A 404 0.24 -12.57 -12.37
CA LEU A 404 0.23 -12.85 -10.94
C LEU A 404 0.71 -14.26 -10.62
N GLN A 405 0.34 -15.26 -11.42
CA GLN A 405 0.86 -16.61 -11.30
C GLN A 405 2.38 -16.62 -11.48
N ARG A 406 2.90 -15.90 -12.48
CA ARG A 406 4.33 -15.73 -12.69
C ARG A 406 5.03 -15.07 -11.50
N PHE A 407 4.42 -14.02 -10.94
CA PHE A 407 4.93 -13.36 -9.73
C PHE A 407 5.02 -14.31 -8.53
N PHE A 408 3.97 -15.10 -8.25
CA PHE A 408 4.00 -16.05 -7.13
C PHE A 408 4.95 -17.22 -7.37
N ALA A 409 5.09 -17.70 -8.60
CA ALA A 409 6.09 -18.71 -8.95
C ALA A 409 7.52 -18.18 -8.73
N TRP A 410 7.79 -16.94 -9.13
CA TRP A 410 9.06 -16.26 -8.86
C TRP A 410 9.31 -16.09 -7.35
N LEU A 411 8.32 -15.66 -6.57
CA LEU A 411 8.44 -15.60 -5.11
C LEU A 411 8.77 -16.97 -4.52
N GLN A 412 8.10 -18.04 -4.95
CA GLN A 412 8.31 -19.36 -4.38
C GLN A 412 9.73 -19.86 -4.66
N LYS A 413 10.24 -19.57 -5.85
CA LYS A 413 11.56 -20.02 -6.31
C LYS A 413 12.70 -19.18 -5.72
N HIS A 414 12.55 -17.87 -5.65
CA HIS A 414 13.65 -16.94 -5.35
C HIS A 414 13.52 -16.24 -4.00
N HIS A 415 12.31 -16.12 -3.45
CA HIS A 415 12.01 -15.38 -2.22
C HIS A 415 11.00 -16.13 -1.33
N PRO A 416 11.30 -17.39 -0.92
CA PRO A 416 10.34 -18.27 -0.22
C PRO A 416 9.99 -17.80 1.20
N ASP A 417 10.64 -16.76 1.69
CA ASP A 417 10.43 -16.14 3.00
C ASP A 417 9.56 -14.87 2.94
N VAL A 418 9.14 -14.44 1.75
CA VAL A 418 8.24 -13.30 1.53
C VAL A 418 6.78 -13.74 1.61
N ILE A 419 5.94 -12.93 2.24
CA ILE A 419 4.49 -13.12 2.29
C ILE A 419 3.76 -11.90 1.75
N VAL A 420 2.70 -12.14 0.97
CA VAL A 420 1.77 -11.15 0.45
C VAL A 420 0.48 -11.22 1.27
N ILE A 421 0.10 -10.11 1.88
CA ILE A 421 -1.15 -9.92 2.60
C ILE A 421 -2.08 -9.13 1.70
N ASN A 422 -3.21 -9.73 1.29
CA ASN A 422 -4.12 -9.15 0.30
C ASN A 422 -5.53 -8.94 0.85
N SER A 423 -6.17 -7.85 0.45
CA SER A 423 -7.57 -7.58 0.79
C SER A 423 -8.54 -8.47 -0.01
N ALA A 424 -9.53 -9.04 0.68
CA ALA A 424 -10.55 -9.88 0.05
C ALA A 424 -11.42 -9.10 -0.95
N GLY A 425 -11.62 -7.79 -0.77
CA GLY A 425 -12.49 -6.92 -1.57
C GLY A 425 -13.80 -6.55 -0.90
N ASN A 426 -14.50 -5.56 -1.46
CA ASN A 426 -15.63 -4.90 -0.81
C ASN A 426 -16.95 -4.96 -1.63
N SER A 427 -17.10 -5.96 -2.50
CA SER A 427 -18.26 -6.08 -3.41
C SER A 427 -19.23 -7.16 -2.99
N PHE A 428 -19.08 -7.68 -1.77
CA PHE A 428 -19.90 -8.75 -1.24
C PHE A 428 -20.03 -9.97 -2.18
N SER A 429 -18.93 -10.36 -2.83
CA SER A 429 -18.88 -11.45 -3.82
C SER A 429 -18.11 -12.66 -3.29
N ALA A 430 -18.44 -13.85 -3.81
CA ALA A 430 -17.70 -15.08 -3.53
C ALA A 430 -16.36 -15.11 -4.26
N ILE A 431 -15.26 -15.27 -3.51
CA ILE A 431 -13.90 -15.30 -4.06
C ILE A 431 -13.34 -16.70 -4.26
N ASP A 432 -14.11 -17.73 -3.88
CA ASP A 432 -13.76 -19.13 -4.11
C ASP A 432 -14.06 -19.58 -5.53
N ILE A 433 -14.88 -18.82 -6.27
CA ILE A 433 -15.20 -19.13 -7.65
C ILE A 433 -13.96 -18.80 -8.51
N PRO A 434 -13.31 -19.80 -9.13
CA PRO A 434 -12.11 -19.54 -9.90
C PRO A 434 -12.37 -18.56 -11.03
N GLY A 435 -11.46 -17.60 -11.22
CA GLY A 435 -11.51 -16.67 -12.33
C GLY A 435 -12.52 -15.51 -12.20
N THR A 436 -13.02 -15.23 -10.99
CA THR A 436 -13.92 -14.08 -10.73
C THR A 436 -13.23 -12.89 -10.09
N ARG A 437 -12.12 -13.11 -9.37
CA ARG A 437 -11.39 -12.02 -8.68
C ARG A 437 -9.88 -12.25 -8.60
N LEU A 438 -9.10 -11.19 -8.76
CA LEU A 438 -7.64 -11.21 -8.56
C LEU A 438 -7.20 -10.14 -7.54
N PRO A 439 -6.12 -10.36 -6.78
CA PRO A 439 -5.37 -11.62 -6.68
C PRO A 439 -6.00 -12.59 -5.66
N SER A 440 -7.02 -12.17 -4.90
CA SER A 440 -7.54 -12.92 -3.75
C SER A 440 -8.09 -14.32 -4.04
N SER A 441 -8.49 -14.64 -5.29
CA SER A 441 -8.92 -16.00 -5.65
C SER A 441 -7.74 -16.93 -5.98
N LEU A 442 -6.51 -16.42 -6.10
CA LEU A 442 -5.35 -17.24 -6.44
C LEU A 442 -4.96 -18.16 -5.30
N HIS A 443 -4.39 -19.31 -5.65
CA HIS A 443 -3.86 -20.28 -4.70
C HIS A 443 -2.33 -20.15 -4.63
N SER A 444 -1.83 -19.66 -3.50
CA SER A 444 -0.40 -19.63 -3.17
C SER A 444 -0.23 -19.70 -1.66
N SER A 445 0.77 -20.45 -1.20
CA SER A 445 1.14 -20.49 0.22
C SER A 445 1.67 -19.14 0.72
N GLN A 446 2.21 -18.31 -0.19
CA GLN A 446 2.70 -16.96 0.07
C GLN A 446 1.63 -15.87 -0.05
N LEU A 447 0.37 -16.21 -0.37
CA LEU A 447 -0.76 -15.29 -0.41
C LEU A 447 -1.70 -15.56 0.77
N LEU A 448 -1.82 -14.57 1.66
CA LEU A 448 -2.76 -14.55 2.78
C LEU A 448 -3.89 -13.55 2.49
N VAL A 449 -5.14 -14.02 2.47
CA VAL A 449 -6.30 -13.19 2.11
C VAL A 449 -7.06 -12.76 3.36
N VAL A 450 -7.33 -11.45 3.46
CA VAL A 450 -7.89 -10.81 4.65
C VAL A 450 -9.30 -10.29 4.38
N GLY A 451 -10.26 -10.79 5.14
CA GLY A 451 -11.63 -10.29 5.17
C GLY A 451 -11.83 -9.18 6.22
N ALA A 452 -13.00 -8.55 6.17
CA ALA A 452 -13.33 -7.42 7.05
C ALA A 452 -14.38 -7.81 8.10
N HIS A 453 -14.14 -7.47 9.36
CA HIS A 453 -15.17 -7.49 10.41
C HIS A 453 -15.32 -6.11 11.07
N GLN A 454 -16.38 -5.96 11.86
CA GLN A 454 -16.66 -4.79 12.69
C GLN A 454 -17.24 -5.22 14.03
N ARG A 455 -17.31 -4.31 15.00
CA ARG A 455 -18.04 -4.56 16.26
C ARG A 455 -19.51 -4.88 15.98
N SER A 456 -20.05 -5.87 16.69
CA SER A 456 -21.48 -6.24 16.61
C SER A 456 -22.38 -5.32 17.47
N GLY A 457 -21.78 -4.58 18.41
CA GLY A 457 -22.51 -3.81 19.43
C GLY A 457 -22.98 -4.65 20.63
N VAL A 458 -22.83 -5.99 20.57
CA VAL A 458 -23.23 -6.89 21.66
C VAL A 458 -22.23 -6.79 22.83
N SER A 459 -22.76 -6.69 24.05
CA SER A 459 -21.98 -6.64 25.29
C SER A 459 -21.58 -8.04 25.75
N VAL A 460 -20.56 -8.60 25.12
CA VAL A 460 -19.93 -9.89 25.46
C VAL A 460 -18.43 -9.73 25.63
N LYS A 461 -17.75 -10.75 26.17
CA LYS A 461 -16.29 -10.76 26.29
C LYS A 461 -15.65 -10.75 24.90
N VAL A 462 -14.44 -10.19 24.78
CA VAL A 462 -13.69 -10.19 23.51
C VAL A 462 -13.50 -11.61 22.97
N SER A 463 -13.31 -12.63 23.83
CA SER A 463 -13.19 -14.02 23.41
C SER A 463 -14.44 -14.65 22.80
N ASP A 464 -15.61 -14.01 22.97
CA ASP A 464 -16.88 -14.51 22.47
C ASP A 464 -17.00 -14.31 20.95
N ALA A 465 -17.53 -15.32 20.26
CA ALA A 465 -17.74 -15.31 18.81
C ALA A 465 -18.72 -14.20 18.37
N ALA A 466 -19.67 -13.81 19.22
CA ALA A 466 -20.63 -12.74 18.97
C ALA A 466 -20.07 -11.33 19.17
N TYR A 467 -18.82 -11.19 19.66
CA TYR A 467 -18.22 -9.87 19.91
C TYR A 467 -18.01 -9.06 18.62
N ALA A 468 -17.74 -9.71 17.50
CA ALA A 468 -17.62 -9.05 16.22
C ALA A 468 -18.54 -9.73 15.21
N GLN A 469 -18.78 -9.04 14.10
CA GLN A 469 -19.57 -9.54 13.01
C GLN A 469 -18.85 -9.22 11.70
N LEU A 470 -18.93 -10.12 10.73
CA LEU A 470 -18.42 -9.90 9.39
C LEU A 470 -19.06 -8.64 8.79
N ARG A 471 -18.29 -7.85 8.06
CA ARG A 471 -18.81 -6.72 7.31
C ARG A 471 -19.60 -7.22 6.11
N ARG A 472 -20.80 -6.67 5.90
CA ARG A 472 -21.66 -7.01 4.75
C ARG A 472 -21.01 -6.69 3.40
N SER A 473 -20.12 -5.71 3.35
CA SER A 473 -19.40 -5.40 2.12
C SER A 473 -18.25 -6.38 1.85
N SER A 474 -17.73 -7.07 2.87
CA SER A 474 -16.57 -7.96 2.71
C SER A 474 -16.90 -9.02 1.68
N ASN A 475 -16.02 -9.19 0.71
CA ASN A 475 -15.98 -10.41 -0.07
C ASN A 475 -15.72 -11.60 0.86
N VAL A 476 -16.18 -12.76 0.42
CA VAL A 476 -16.30 -13.94 1.27
C VAL A 476 -15.90 -15.20 0.51
N GLY A 477 -15.58 -16.26 1.25
CA GLY A 477 -15.17 -17.55 0.72
C GLY A 477 -14.10 -18.20 1.60
N ARG A 478 -13.92 -19.50 1.45
CA ARG A 478 -12.86 -20.32 2.04
C ARG A 478 -11.45 -19.86 1.65
N ARG A 479 -11.27 -19.05 0.61
CA ARG A 479 -10.00 -18.38 0.33
C ARG A 479 -9.65 -17.30 1.35
N VAL A 480 -10.63 -16.75 2.09
CA VAL A 480 -10.36 -15.79 3.18
C VAL A 480 -9.76 -16.52 4.38
N ASP A 481 -8.48 -16.26 4.65
CA ASP A 481 -7.71 -16.90 5.71
C ASP A 481 -8.01 -16.35 7.10
N ILE A 482 -8.31 -15.05 7.23
CA ILE A 482 -8.60 -14.42 8.52
C ILE A 482 -9.36 -13.11 8.30
N THR A 483 -10.08 -12.64 9.32
CA THR A 483 -10.69 -11.31 9.32
C THR A 483 -10.02 -10.38 10.32
N ALA A 484 -9.95 -9.09 10.01
CA ALA A 484 -9.52 -8.05 10.95
C ALA A 484 -10.50 -6.87 10.96
N ALA A 485 -10.38 -6.01 11.97
CA ALA A 485 -11.24 -4.84 12.08
C ALA A 485 -10.99 -3.93 10.88
N ALA A 486 -12.08 -3.54 10.22
CA ALA A 486 -12.01 -2.95 8.91
C ALA A 486 -12.25 -1.45 8.89
N CYS A 487 -12.40 -0.81 10.05
CA CYS A 487 -12.73 0.60 10.15
C CYS A 487 -11.56 1.39 10.70
N ALA A 488 -11.11 2.38 9.92
CA ALA A 488 -10.01 3.26 10.26
C ALA A 488 -10.50 4.71 10.34
N ARG A 489 -9.74 5.55 11.03
CA ARG A 489 -9.99 6.99 11.08
C ARG A 489 -9.28 7.64 9.89
N VAL A 490 -9.85 8.71 9.35
CA VAL A 490 -9.16 9.47 8.29
C VAL A 490 -8.04 10.31 8.93
N PRO A 491 -6.84 10.39 8.32
CA PRO A 491 -5.79 11.31 8.73
C PRO A 491 -6.31 12.76 8.81
N LEU A 492 -5.76 13.53 9.75
CA LEU A 492 -6.20 14.90 10.01
C LEU A 492 -5.03 15.87 9.91
N THR A 493 -5.31 17.10 9.46
CA THR A 493 -4.38 18.24 9.49
C THR A 493 -4.41 18.99 10.81
N SER A 494 -5.33 18.64 11.73
CA SER A 494 -5.42 19.21 13.07
C SER A 494 -6.16 18.26 14.00
N VAL A 495 -5.90 18.37 15.31
CA VAL A 495 -6.55 17.54 16.33
C VAL A 495 -8.07 17.75 16.31
N ARG A 496 -8.83 16.69 16.05
CA ARG A 496 -10.30 16.67 16.11
C ARG A 496 -10.77 15.57 17.04
N HIS A 497 -11.77 15.86 17.86
CA HIS A 497 -12.29 14.91 18.86
C HIS A 497 -13.01 13.70 18.22
N ASP A 498 -13.69 13.89 17.08
CA ASP A 498 -14.40 12.81 16.35
C ASP A 498 -14.17 12.89 14.83
N PRO A 499 -13.08 12.32 14.30
CA PRO A 499 -12.89 12.24 12.86
C PRO A 499 -13.83 11.22 12.20
N PRO A 500 -14.28 11.45 10.95
CA PRO A 500 -15.01 10.44 10.20
C PRO A 500 -14.18 9.17 10.02
N GLY A 501 -14.86 8.01 9.97
CA GLY A 501 -14.24 6.72 9.68
C GLY A 501 -14.49 6.29 8.24
N LEU A 502 -13.53 5.57 7.66
CA LEU A 502 -13.71 4.80 6.44
C LEU A 502 -13.57 3.34 6.76
N CYS A 503 -14.30 2.47 6.06
CA CYS A 503 -14.27 1.05 6.33
C CYS A 503 -14.11 0.20 5.07
N GLY A 504 -13.20 -0.76 5.14
CA GLY A 504 -12.75 -1.52 3.98
C GLY A 504 -11.87 -2.71 4.33
N THR A 505 -11.90 -3.74 3.50
CA THR A 505 -10.96 -4.87 3.61
C THR A 505 -9.51 -4.42 3.53
N SER A 506 -9.21 -3.32 2.83
CA SER A 506 -7.89 -2.70 2.76
C SER A 506 -7.31 -2.31 4.12
N TYR A 507 -8.15 -1.87 5.05
CA TYR A 507 -7.76 -1.46 6.40
C TYR A 507 -7.54 -2.67 7.31
N ALA A 508 -8.38 -3.69 7.15
CA ALA A 508 -8.18 -4.99 7.79
C ALA A 508 -6.84 -5.63 7.34
N THR A 509 -6.51 -5.56 6.04
CA THR A 509 -5.23 -6.02 5.49
C THR A 509 -4.05 -5.31 6.13
N ALA A 510 -4.11 -3.99 6.31
CA ALA A 510 -3.05 -3.23 6.97
C ALA A 510 -2.80 -3.68 8.43
N LEU A 511 -3.86 -3.97 9.19
CA LEU A 511 -3.71 -4.51 10.55
C LEU A 511 -3.03 -5.89 10.56
N VAL A 512 -3.44 -6.79 9.65
CA VAL A 512 -2.80 -8.11 9.53
C VAL A 512 -1.34 -7.98 9.08
N THR A 513 -1.04 -7.07 8.15
CA THR A 513 0.34 -6.73 7.76
C THR A 513 1.17 -6.31 8.98
N GLY A 514 0.64 -5.43 9.83
CA GLY A 514 1.31 -5.00 11.06
C GLY A 514 1.55 -6.16 12.04
N ALA A 515 0.56 -7.03 12.25
CA ALA A 515 0.71 -8.21 13.10
C ALA A 515 1.80 -9.16 12.57
N VAL A 516 1.77 -9.47 11.26
CA VAL A 516 2.75 -10.35 10.61
C VAL A 516 4.15 -9.76 10.66
N ALA A 517 4.30 -8.46 10.40
CA ALA A 517 5.59 -7.78 10.51
C ALA A 517 6.17 -7.89 11.93
N ALA A 518 5.34 -7.70 12.96
CA ALA A 518 5.77 -7.85 14.35
C ALA A 518 6.07 -9.31 14.73
N MET A 519 5.38 -10.30 14.15
CA MET A 519 5.74 -11.72 14.31
C MET A 519 7.10 -12.04 13.69
N ILE A 520 7.38 -11.53 12.49
CA ILE A 520 8.65 -11.74 11.79
C ILE A 520 9.79 -11.01 12.51
N SER A 521 9.56 -9.81 13.05
CA SER A 521 10.59 -9.12 13.83
C SER A 521 11.00 -9.93 15.07
N VAL A 522 10.06 -10.62 15.70
CA VAL A 522 10.32 -11.54 16.82
C VAL A 522 11.05 -12.80 16.37
N ASN A 523 10.57 -13.44 15.30
CA ASN A 523 11.12 -14.68 14.76
C ASN A 523 11.38 -14.55 13.23
N PRO A 524 12.57 -14.09 12.82
CA PRO A 524 12.87 -13.78 11.42
C PRO A 524 12.86 -14.98 10.47
N VAL A 525 12.96 -16.21 10.99
CA VAL A 525 13.00 -17.44 10.18
C VAL A 525 11.61 -17.98 9.82
N LEU A 526 10.55 -17.36 10.34
CA LEU A 526 9.18 -17.75 10.02
C LEU A 526 8.92 -17.69 8.52
N LYS A 527 8.41 -18.80 7.97
CA LYS A 527 7.98 -18.93 6.58
C LYS A 527 6.48 -18.61 6.45
N PRO A 528 6.01 -18.23 5.24
CA PRO A 528 4.61 -17.82 5.02
C PRO A 528 3.56 -18.81 5.55
N GLU A 529 3.76 -20.12 5.36
CA GLU A 529 2.85 -21.16 5.88
C GLU A 529 2.83 -21.21 7.42
N GLN A 530 3.99 -21.04 8.05
CA GLN A 530 4.11 -21.02 9.51
C GLN A 530 3.42 -19.77 10.07
N ILE A 531 3.57 -18.62 9.42
CA ILE A 531 2.87 -17.38 9.78
C ILE A 531 1.37 -17.59 9.72
N ARG A 532 0.85 -18.13 8.60
CA ARG A 532 -0.59 -18.44 8.43
C ARG A 532 -1.09 -19.34 9.55
N ARG A 533 -0.36 -20.43 9.83
CA ARG A 533 -0.70 -21.37 10.90
C ARG A 533 -0.73 -20.70 12.28
N LEU A 534 0.29 -19.92 12.64
CA LEU A 534 0.33 -19.23 13.93
C LEU A 534 -0.80 -18.19 14.07
N LEU A 535 -1.09 -17.44 13.00
CA LEU A 535 -2.23 -16.52 12.98
C LEU A 535 -3.54 -17.25 13.23
N ARG A 536 -3.79 -18.35 12.52
CA ARG A 536 -5.03 -19.12 12.68
C ARG A 536 -5.12 -19.82 14.02
N GLN A 537 -4.02 -20.37 14.54
CA GLN A 537 -3.96 -20.92 15.90
C GLN A 537 -4.24 -19.87 16.98
N SER A 538 -3.79 -18.64 16.76
CA SER A 538 -4.01 -17.54 17.69
C SER A 538 -5.41 -16.93 17.62
N ALA A 539 -6.16 -17.20 16.55
CA ALA A 539 -7.35 -16.43 16.18
C ALA A 539 -8.46 -16.54 17.22
N LEU A 540 -9.15 -15.42 17.44
CA LEU A 540 -10.41 -15.41 18.17
C LEU A 540 -11.52 -15.97 17.27
N PRO A 541 -12.56 -16.61 17.83
CA PRO A 541 -13.70 -17.03 17.03
C PRO A 541 -14.51 -15.82 16.56
N LEU A 542 -15.11 -15.95 15.38
CA LEU A 542 -16.12 -15.05 14.83
C LEU A 542 -17.34 -15.88 14.45
N ALA A 543 -18.51 -15.50 14.96
CA ALA A 543 -19.73 -16.26 14.75
C ALA A 543 -20.04 -16.41 13.24
N ARG A 544 -20.44 -17.62 12.84
CA ARG A 544 -21.04 -17.81 11.52
C ARG A 544 -22.31 -16.98 11.43
N GLN A 545 -22.45 -16.24 10.34
CA GLN A 545 -23.68 -15.54 10.03
C GLN A 545 -24.53 -16.43 9.12
N GLN A 546 -25.85 -16.30 9.24
CA GLN A 546 -26.78 -16.77 8.22
C GLN A 546 -27.35 -15.54 7.55
N TRP A 547 -27.27 -15.48 6.22
CA TRP A 547 -27.94 -14.45 5.45
C TRP A 547 -29.14 -15.07 4.73
N PRO A 548 -30.33 -14.44 4.81
CA PRO A 548 -31.51 -14.93 4.10
C PRO A 548 -31.20 -15.14 2.62
N GLY A 549 -31.51 -16.34 2.09
CA GLY A 549 -31.24 -16.70 0.70
C GLY A 549 -29.82 -17.21 0.40
N VAL A 550 -28.92 -17.25 1.38
CA VAL A 550 -27.52 -17.71 1.21
C VAL A 550 -27.30 -18.98 2.04
N THR A 551 -27.45 -20.15 1.42
CA THR A 551 -27.39 -21.46 2.12
C THR A 551 -26.14 -22.27 1.83
N ALA A 552 -25.30 -21.87 0.86
CA ALA A 552 -24.24 -22.72 0.31
C ALA A 552 -22.82 -22.11 0.30
N ILE A 553 -22.58 -20.98 0.99
CA ILE A 553 -21.28 -20.30 0.95
C ILE A 553 -20.70 -20.14 2.35
N ASP A 554 -19.52 -20.71 2.56
CA ASP A 554 -18.69 -20.41 3.73
C ASP A 554 -18.13 -19.01 3.61
N PHE A 555 -18.38 -18.15 4.60
CA PHE A 555 -17.96 -16.75 4.47
C PHE A 555 -16.46 -16.54 4.64
N THR A 556 -15.80 -17.38 5.45
CA THR A 556 -14.35 -17.46 5.55
C THR A 556 -13.95 -18.91 5.84
N LEU A 557 -12.66 -19.23 5.77
CA LEU A 557 -12.18 -20.55 6.18
C LEU A 557 -12.45 -20.81 7.67
N PRO A 558 -13.29 -21.79 8.05
CA PRO A 558 -13.58 -22.08 9.45
C PRO A 558 -12.36 -22.62 10.19
N LEU A 559 -12.27 -22.34 11.48
CA LEU A 559 -11.24 -22.84 12.39
C LEU A 559 -11.33 -24.36 12.50
N GLN A 560 -10.21 -25.03 12.27
CA GLN A 560 -10.10 -26.48 12.29
C GLN A 560 -9.65 -26.99 13.67
N PRO A 561 -9.97 -28.24 14.04
CA PRO A 561 -9.51 -28.82 15.31
C PRO A 561 -7.99 -28.75 15.52
N GLY A 562 -7.19 -28.99 14.47
CA GLY A 562 -5.73 -28.90 14.52
C GLY A 562 -5.17 -27.47 14.71
N GLU A 563 -6.03 -26.46 14.62
CA GLU A 563 -5.69 -25.07 14.89
C GLU A 563 -5.95 -24.69 16.36
N ARG A 564 -6.48 -25.60 17.18
CA ARG A 564 -6.75 -25.38 18.60
C ARG A 564 -5.90 -26.30 19.46
N SER A 565 -5.51 -25.80 20.64
CA SER A 565 -4.83 -26.63 21.65
C SER A 565 -5.79 -27.59 22.36
N ASP A 566 -7.09 -27.27 22.33
CA ASP A 566 -8.18 -28.05 22.92
C ASP A 566 -9.17 -28.43 21.81
N GLN A 567 -9.42 -29.73 21.63
CA GLN A 567 -10.35 -30.24 20.62
C GLN A 567 -11.83 -29.96 20.96
N THR A 568 -12.11 -29.51 22.18
CA THR A 568 -13.44 -29.10 22.63
C THR A 568 -13.66 -27.59 22.57
N ASP A 569 -12.68 -26.84 22.04
CA ASP A 569 -12.77 -25.38 21.90
C ASP A 569 -14.03 -24.98 21.10
N PRO A 570 -14.94 -24.18 21.68
CA PRO A 570 -16.21 -23.80 21.04
C PRO A 570 -16.03 -22.91 19.80
N GLY A 571 -14.81 -22.42 19.56
CA GLY A 571 -14.43 -21.73 18.34
C GLY A 571 -14.15 -22.66 17.16
N ILE A 572 -14.04 -23.98 17.34
CA ILE A 572 -13.93 -24.93 16.23
C ILE A 572 -15.18 -24.83 15.36
N GLY A 573 -14.99 -24.73 14.04
CA GLY A 573 -16.07 -24.50 13.08
C GLY A 573 -16.57 -23.05 13.02
N GLN A 574 -16.09 -22.14 13.88
CA GLN A 574 -16.33 -20.70 13.74
C GLN A 574 -15.31 -20.07 12.78
N PHE A 575 -15.55 -18.85 12.34
CA PHE A 575 -14.63 -18.10 11.49
C PHE A 575 -13.44 -17.53 12.28
N ALA A 576 -12.34 -17.26 11.59
CA ALA A 576 -11.11 -16.76 12.22
C ALA A 576 -11.09 -15.22 12.28
N ARG A 577 -10.94 -14.67 13.49
CA ARG A 577 -10.70 -13.25 13.75
C ARG A 577 -9.29 -13.03 14.28
N LEU A 578 -8.61 -12.01 13.76
CA LEU A 578 -7.26 -11.63 14.18
C LEU A 578 -7.16 -11.46 15.70
N ASN A 579 -6.08 -11.98 16.27
CA ASN A 579 -5.72 -11.81 17.68
C ASN A 579 -4.23 -11.47 17.75
N MET A 580 -3.91 -10.18 17.71
CA MET A 580 -2.53 -9.71 17.60
C MET A 580 -1.71 -10.13 18.81
N TYR A 581 -2.30 -10.10 20.00
CA TYR A 581 -1.62 -10.48 21.25
C TYR A 581 -1.21 -11.95 21.27
N GLN A 582 -2.16 -12.85 20.99
CA GLN A 582 -1.86 -14.28 21.00
C GLN A 582 -0.95 -14.68 19.83
N ALA A 583 -1.06 -14.02 18.68
CA ALA A 583 -0.16 -14.24 17.53
C ALA A 583 1.30 -13.94 17.91
N LEU A 584 1.55 -12.82 18.59
CA LEU A 584 2.89 -12.46 19.07
C LEU A 584 3.41 -13.44 20.13
N LYS A 585 2.57 -13.88 21.06
CA LYS A 585 2.96 -14.91 22.04
C LYS A 585 3.40 -16.21 21.38
N LEU A 586 2.65 -16.66 20.37
CA LEU A 586 3.00 -17.85 19.62
C LEU A 586 4.26 -17.64 18.77
N ALA A 587 4.48 -16.46 18.21
CA ALA A 587 5.72 -16.11 17.51
C ALA A 587 6.95 -16.18 18.45
N VAL A 588 6.87 -15.61 19.66
CA VAL A 588 7.93 -15.74 20.69
C VAL A 588 8.17 -17.21 21.01
N LYS A 589 7.12 -17.98 21.34
CA LYS A 589 7.25 -19.41 21.66
C LYS A 589 7.87 -20.22 20.52
N SER A 590 7.50 -19.91 19.27
CA SER A 590 8.03 -20.58 18.07
C SER A 590 9.53 -20.36 17.86
N ARG A 591 10.05 -19.24 18.39
CA ARG A 591 11.47 -18.92 18.34
C ARG A 591 12.27 -19.78 19.30
N ASP A 592 11.74 -19.94 20.51
CA ASP A 592 12.40 -20.67 21.60
C ASP A 592 12.31 -22.20 21.41
N ASN A 593 11.31 -22.69 20.65
CA ASN A 593 11.17 -24.11 20.33
C ASN A 593 10.96 -24.34 18.81
N PRO A 594 12.04 -24.29 18.01
CA PRO A 594 11.96 -24.44 16.55
C PRO A 594 11.42 -25.82 16.11
N SER A 595 11.62 -26.86 16.93
CA SER A 595 11.13 -28.23 16.72
C SER A 595 9.61 -28.34 16.76
N ALA A 596 8.93 -27.52 17.58
CA ALA A 596 7.46 -27.47 17.62
C ALA A 596 6.84 -26.87 16.34
N VAL A 597 7.65 -26.21 15.51
CA VAL A 597 7.22 -25.59 14.25
C VAL A 597 7.48 -26.51 13.04
N ARG A 598 8.37 -27.51 13.19
CA ARG A 598 8.75 -28.49 12.15
C ARG A 598 7.80 -29.71 12.07
N GLY A 599 6.97 -29.93 13.09
CA GLY A 599 6.03 -31.05 13.13
C GLY A 599 4.68 -30.70 12.52
N GLN A 600 4.18 -31.57 11.63
CA GLN A 600 2.88 -31.52 10.95
C GLN A 600 2.82 -30.54 9.77
N GLY A 601 3.43 -30.95 8.66
CA GLY A 601 2.84 -30.71 7.35
C GLY A 601 1.50 -31.43 7.30
N VAL A 602 0.45 -30.79 7.80
CA VAL A 602 -0.89 -31.09 7.31
C VAL A 602 -0.92 -30.51 5.92
N THR A 603 -0.75 -31.36 4.92
CA THR A 603 -1.22 -31.07 3.57
C THR A 603 -2.66 -30.64 3.74
N LEU A 604 -2.94 -29.34 3.63
CA LEU A 604 -4.28 -28.90 3.28
C LEU A 604 -4.46 -29.43 1.86
N GLU A 605 -5.01 -30.65 1.75
CA GLU A 605 -5.34 -31.19 0.44
C GLU A 605 -6.16 -30.14 -0.31
N PRO A 606 -5.81 -29.85 -1.57
CA PRO A 606 -6.69 -29.07 -2.41
C PRO A 606 -7.97 -29.88 -2.58
N ARG A 607 -9.07 -29.39 -2.00
CA ARG A 607 -10.42 -29.70 -2.46
C ARG A 607 -11.00 -28.47 -3.09
#